data_AF-A0A9D8QX52-F1
#
_entry.id   AF-A0A9D8QX52-F1
#
_cell.length_a   1.000
_cell.length_b   1.000
_cell.length_c   1.000
_cell.angle_alpha   90.00
_cell.angle_beta   90.00
_cell.angle_gamma   90.00
#
_symmetry.space_group_name_H-M   'P 1'
#
loop_
_entity.id
_entity.type
_entity.pdbx_description
1 polymer ?
#
loop_
_entity_poly.entity_id
_entity_poly.type
_entity_poly.pdbx_seq_one_letter_code
_entity_poly.pdbx_strand_id
1 'polypeptide(L)'
;MTSSFFKLDDLPAARYERKFLARDFSLEEVLSILRMHFAGFYRVYPARWVNSIYLDTSGLRHYHVHVSGVPNRYKVRVRWYGDLCGGIQAPRLEFKVKRGLVGGKIV
;
A
#
# COMPACT_ATOMS: atom_id res chain seq x y z
N MET A 1 14.96 18.45 15.26
CA MET A 1 15.45 17.08 15.54
C MET A 1 14.37 16.08 15.15
N THR A 2 14.32 15.66 13.88
CA THR A 2 13.41 14.59 13.44
C THR A 2 14.18 13.28 13.55
N SER A 3 14.09 12.63 14.71
CA SER A 3 14.49 11.23 14.78
C SER A 3 13.61 10.46 13.79
N SER A 4 14.26 9.84 12.81
CA SER A 4 13.61 8.97 11.84
C SER A 4 13.18 7.71 12.59
N PHE A 5 11.96 7.68 13.12
CA PHE A 5 11.36 6.55 13.85
C PHE A 5 11.43 5.19 13.12
N PHE A 6 11.65 5.18 11.81
CA PHE A 6 11.83 3.97 11.02
C PHE A 6 13.00 4.17 10.05
N LYS A 7 14.12 3.45 10.20
CA LYS A 7 15.26 3.42 9.27
C LYS A 7 14.93 2.58 8.01
N LEU A 8 15.72 2.69 6.94
CA LEU A 8 15.49 1.90 5.71
C LEU A 8 15.75 0.41 5.99
N ASP A 9 16.75 0.13 6.81
CA ASP A 9 17.14 -1.21 7.25
C ASP A 9 16.03 -1.91 8.05
N ASP A 10 15.11 -1.13 8.65
CA ASP A 10 13.95 -1.63 9.38
C ASP A 10 12.82 -2.13 8.44
N LEU A 11 13.01 -2.08 7.11
CA LEU A 11 12.03 -2.54 6.11
C LEU A 11 12.48 -3.88 5.50
N PRO A 12 12.19 -5.03 6.15
CA PRO A 12 12.69 -6.35 5.75
C PRO A 12 12.22 -6.81 4.35
N ALA A 13 11.29 -6.08 3.72
CA ALA A 13 10.80 -6.34 2.36
C ALA A 13 10.60 -5.03 1.57
N ALA A 14 11.60 -4.14 1.59
CA ALA A 14 11.60 -2.93 0.80
C ALA A 14 11.50 -3.24 -0.71
N ARG A 15 10.61 -2.55 -1.42
CA ARG A 15 10.37 -2.77 -2.85
C ARG A 15 10.08 -1.48 -3.60
N TYR A 16 10.32 -1.51 -4.91
CA TYR A 16 9.84 -0.49 -5.83
C TYR A 16 8.39 -0.78 -6.21
N GLU A 17 7.51 0.22 -6.13
CA GLU A 17 6.10 0.10 -6.51
C GLU A 17 5.72 1.29 -7.41
N ARG A 18 5.26 1.00 -8.63
CA ARG A 18 4.75 2.01 -9.59
C ARG A 18 3.28 1.75 -9.85
N LYS A 19 2.51 2.83 -10.01
CA LYS A 19 1.08 2.80 -10.34
C LYS A 19 0.87 3.61 -11.60
N PHE A 20 0.09 3.06 -12.52
CA PHE A 20 -0.21 3.67 -13.80
C PHE A 20 -1.72 3.78 -13.95
N LEU A 21 -2.17 4.83 -14.63
CA LEU A 21 -3.53 4.93 -15.11
C LEU A 21 -3.50 4.50 -16.57
N ALA A 22 -4.14 3.37 -16.88
CA ALA A 22 -4.23 2.85 -18.24
C ALA A 22 -5.41 3.55 -18.96
N ARG A 23 -5.20 4.79 -19.44
CA ARG A 23 -6.27 5.57 -20.11
C ARG A 23 -6.59 5.05 -21.50
N ASP A 24 -5.57 4.60 -22.21
CA ASP A 24 -5.66 4.23 -23.62
C ASP A 24 -5.84 2.72 -23.83
N PHE A 25 -6.18 1.98 -22.76
CA PHE A 25 -6.39 0.55 -22.81
C PHE A 25 -7.70 0.18 -22.10
N SER A 26 -8.48 -0.69 -22.74
CA SER A 26 -9.56 -1.45 -22.10
C SER A 26 -9.00 -2.43 -21.06
N LEU A 27 -9.87 -2.93 -20.19
CA LEU A 27 -9.50 -3.94 -19.20
C LEU A 27 -9.02 -5.23 -19.89
N GLU A 28 -9.67 -5.62 -20.98
CA GLU A 28 -9.39 -6.81 -21.77
C GLU A 28 -8.00 -6.74 -22.41
N GLU A 29 -7.62 -5.56 -22.94
CA GLU A 29 -6.27 -5.32 -23.49
C GLU A 29 -5.20 -5.42 -22.40
N VAL A 30 -5.42 -4.78 -21.24
CA VAL A 30 -4.49 -4.87 -20.10
C VAL A 30 -4.32 -6.32 -19.64
N LEU A 31 -5.42 -7.07 -19.50
CA LEU A 31 -5.37 -8.47 -19.11
C LEU A 31 -4.66 -9.35 -20.14
N SER A 32 -4.84 -9.07 -21.44
CA SER A 32 -4.16 -9.79 -22.51
C SER A 32 -2.65 -9.54 -22.48
N ILE A 33 -2.22 -8.30 -22.31
CA ILE A 33 -0.80 -7.94 -22.13
C ILE A 33 -0.20 -8.68 -20.92
N LEU A 34 -0.89 -8.68 -19.78
CA LEU A 34 -0.41 -9.36 -18.57
C LEU A 34 -0.27 -10.87 -18.75
N ARG A 35 -1.21 -11.52 -19.45
CA ARG A 35 -1.19 -12.97 -19.71
C ARG A 35 -0.11 -13.38 -20.70
N MET A 36 0.19 -12.53 -21.68
CA MET A 36 1.23 -12.79 -22.69
C MET A 36 2.64 -12.40 -22.23
N HIS A 37 2.76 -11.67 -21.12
CA HIS A 37 4.05 -11.23 -20.62
C HIS A 37 4.90 -12.40 -20.10
N PHE A 38 6.17 -12.47 -20.52
CA PHE A 38 7.08 -13.57 -20.18
C PHE A 38 7.27 -13.81 -18.67
N ALA A 39 7.07 -12.77 -17.84
CA ALA A 39 7.11 -12.91 -16.38
C ALA A 39 5.99 -13.79 -15.79
N GLY A 40 5.00 -14.22 -16.58
CA GLY A 40 4.02 -15.23 -16.16
C GLY A 40 3.14 -14.79 -14.99
N PHE A 41 2.54 -13.59 -15.09
CA PHE A 41 1.72 -13.06 -14.00
C PHE A 41 0.51 -13.96 -13.69
N TYR A 42 0.29 -14.24 -12.41
CA TYR A 42 -0.84 -15.04 -11.93
C TYR A 42 -1.51 -14.38 -10.72
N ARG A 43 -2.74 -14.83 -10.42
CA ARG A 43 -3.50 -14.37 -9.27
C ARG A 43 -2.92 -14.97 -7.98
N VAL A 44 -2.19 -14.16 -7.21
CA VAL A 44 -1.58 -14.56 -5.93
C VAL A 44 -2.62 -14.78 -4.82
N TYR A 45 -3.78 -14.13 -4.90
CA TYR A 45 -4.80 -14.17 -3.85
C TYR A 45 -6.22 -14.30 -4.42
N PRO A 46 -7.12 -15.04 -3.74
CA PRO A 46 -8.52 -15.12 -4.12
C PRO A 46 -9.22 -13.75 -3.97
N ALA A 47 -10.39 -13.63 -4.61
CA ALA A 47 -11.25 -12.46 -4.44
C ALA A 47 -11.67 -12.33 -2.97
N ARG A 48 -11.55 -11.12 -2.42
CA ARG A 48 -11.82 -10.82 -1.01
C ARG A 48 -12.01 -9.33 -0.81
N TRP A 49 -12.74 -8.94 0.24
CA TRP A 49 -12.74 -7.55 0.68
C TRP A 49 -11.46 -7.24 1.43
N VAL A 50 -11.01 -6.01 1.27
CA VAL A 50 -9.79 -5.52 1.89
C VAL A 50 -10.10 -4.19 2.56
N ASN A 51 -10.20 -4.24 3.88
CA ASN A 51 -10.67 -3.12 4.67
C ASN A 51 -9.48 -2.39 5.29
N SER A 52 -9.51 -1.06 5.34
CA SER A 52 -8.42 -0.28 5.93
C SER A 52 -8.93 1.01 6.53
N ILE A 53 -8.65 1.21 7.82
CA ILE A 53 -8.88 2.47 8.52
C ILE A 53 -7.53 3.16 8.63
N TYR A 54 -7.41 4.37 8.07
CA TYR A 54 -6.19 5.18 8.21
C TYR A 54 -6.29 6.03 9.47
N LEU A 55 -5.21 5.99 10.26
CA LEU A 55 -5.11 6.79 11.48
C LEU A 55 -4.30 8.05 11.16
N ASP A 56 -4.72 9.17 11.74
CA ASP A 56 -4.00 10.44 11.65
C ASP A 56 -3.88 11.09 13.03
N THR A 57 -3.02 12.10 13.11
CA THR A 57 -2.96 13.03 14.23
C THR A 57 -4.18 13.96 14.20
N SER A 58 -4.51 14.56 15.34
CA SER A 58 -5.56 15.60 15.44
C SER A 58 -5.34 16.76 14.47
N GLY A 59 -4.08 17.10 14.18
CA GLY A 59 -3.70 18.14 13.22
C GLY A 59 -3.55 17.68 11.77
N LEU A 60 -4.05 16.49 11.39
CA LEU A 60 -4.02 15.96 10.01
C LEU A 60 -2.61 15.91 9.39
N ARG A 61 -1.57 15.74 10.22
CA ARG A 61 -0.18 15.73 9.78
C ARG A 61 0.08 14.69 8.69
N HIS A 62 -0.45 13.48 8.81
CA HIS A 62 -0.20 12.42 7.81
C HIS A 62 -0.88 12.73 6.48
N TYR A 63 -2.09 13.29 6.53
CA TYR A 63 -2.77 13.86 5.37
C TYR A 63 -1.92 14.93 4.68
N HIS A 64 -1.47 15.96 5.41
CA HIS A 64 -0.70 17.05 4.82
C HIS A 64 0.61 16.58 4.20
N VAL A 65 1.35 15.69 4.89
CA VAL A 65 2.58 15.06 4.37
C VAL A 65 2.29 14.23 3.10
N HIS A 66 1.11 13.61 3.01
CA HIS A 66 0.73 12.83 1.84
C HIS A 66 0.42 13.71 0.62
N VAL A 67 -0.38 14.76 0.81
CA VAL A 67 -0.82 15.66 -0.27
C VAL A 67 0.33 16.52 -0.79
N SER A 68 1.21 16.99 0.11
CA SER A 68 2.43 17.74 -0.27
C SER A 68 3.52 16.88 -0.92
N GLY A 69 3.30 15.57 -1.04
CA GLY A 69 4.19 14.69 -1.79
C GLY A 69 5.52 14.36 -1.11
N VAL A 70 5.67 14.65 0.19
CA VAL A 70 6.92 14.47 0.94
C VAL A 70 7.52 13.07 0.70
N PRO A 71 8.78 12.95 0.25
CA PRO A 71 9.35 11.69 -0.21
C PRO A 71 9.49 10.66 0.92
N ASN A 72 9.82 11.12 2.13
CA ASN A 72 9.96 10.29 3.33
C ASN A 72 8.71 10.44 4.20
N ARG A 73 7.85 9.43 4.20
CA ARG A 73 6.57 9.46 4.90
C ARG A 73 6.13 8.08 5.30
N TYR A 74 5.17 8.01 6.21
CA TYR A 74 4.47 6.76 6.51
C TYR A 74 2.97 7.00 6.63
N LYS A 75 2.20 5.93 6.42
CA LYS A 75 0.77 5.86 6.70
C LYS A 75 0.55 4.82 7.78
N VAL A 76 -0.16 5.20 8.84
CA VAL A 76 -0.60 4.28 9.89
C VAL A 76 -1.99 3.79 9.52
N ARG A 77 -2.22 2.48 9.58
CA ARG A 77 -3.55 1.91 9.29
C ARG A 77 -3.84 0.67 10.10
N VAL A 78 -5.12 0.46 10.41
CA VAL A 78 -5.63 -0.85 10.82
C VAL A 78 -6.21 -1.52 9.58
N ARG A 79 -5.72 -2.72 9.23
CA ARG A 79 -6.12 -3.47 8.03
C ARG A 79 -6.56 -4.89 8.39
N TRP A 80 -7.62 -5.35 7.75
CA TRP A 80 -8.11 -6.73 7.85
C TRP A 80 -8.70 -7.20 6.52
N TYR A 81 -8.95 -8.50 6.44
CA TYR A 81 -9.57 -9.19 5.32
C TYR A 81 -10.80 -9.94 5.82
N GLY A 82 -11.85 -10.06 5.02
CA GLY A 82 -13.08 -10.75 5.41
C GLY A 82 -14.29 -10.22 4.65
N ASP A 83 -15.48 -10.49 5.15
CA ASP A 83 -16.73 -9.97 4.57
C ASP A 83 -16.91 -8.48 4.88
N LEU A 84 -17.72 -7.81 4.04
CA LEU A 84 -18.03 -6.39 4.22
C LEU A 84 -18.94 -6.15 5.44
N CYS A 85 -19.90 -7.04 5.66
CA CYS A 85 -20.81 -7.03 6.79
C CYS A 85 -20.57 -8.31 7.60
N GLY A 86 -20.03 -8.18 8.81
CA GLY A 86 -19.68 -9.31 9.66
C GLY A 86 -18.65 -8.94 10.72
N GLY A 87 -18.21 -9.93 11.50
CA GLY A 87 -17.19 -9.74 12.53
C GLY A 87 -15.82 -9.41 11.93
N ILE A 88 -15.09 -8.48 12.54
CA ILE A 88 -13.73 -8.12 12.12
C ILE A 88 -12.74 -9.16 12.65
N GLN A 89 -12.22 -9.99 11.74
CA GLN A 89 -11.26 -11.04 12.08
C GLN A 89 -9.81 -10.55 11.96
N ALA A 90 -9.03 -10.75 13.03
CA ALA A 90 -7.59 -10.49 13.09
C ALA A 90 -7.13 -9.13 12.49
N PRO A 91 -7.67 -7.99 12.96
CA PRO A 91 -7.22 -6.68 12.51
C PRO A 91 -5.74 -6.47 12.88
N ARG A 92 -4.95 -5.96 11.93
CA ARG A 92 -3.53 -5.66 12.15
C ARG A 92 -3.28 -4.17 12.03
N LEU A 93 -2.60 -3.62 13.02
CA LEU A 93 -1.98 -2.30 12.90
C LEU A 93 -0.77 -2.43 11.96
N GLU A 94 -0.70 -1.60 10.94
CA GLU A 94 0.39 -1.61 9.97
C GLU A 94 0.92 -0.19 9.74
N PHE A 95 2.24 -0.07 9.61
CA PHE A 95 2.93 1.13 9.21
C PHE A 95 3.46 0.96 7.78
N LYS A 96 2.81 1.61 6.81
CA LYS A 96 3.29 1.65 5.42
C LYS A 96 4.28 2.78 5.26
N VAL A 97 5.57 2.47 5.16
CA VAL A 97 6.66 3.45 5.04
C VAL A 97 7.01 3.65 3.57
N LYS A 98 7.29 4.89 3.18
CA LYS A 98 7.75 5.27 1.85
C LYS A 98 8.96 6.20 1.96
N ARG A 99 9.99 5.91 1.18
CA ARG A 99 11.23 6.68 1.05
C ARG A 99 11.53 6.87 -0.44
N GLY A 100 11.11 8.01 -0.98
CA GLY A 100 11.20 8.27 -2.42
C GLY A 100 10.38 7.26 -3.23
N LEU A 101 11.07 6.43 -4.01
CA LEU A 101 10.45 5.37 -4.84
C LEU A 101 10.36 4.01 -4.15
N VAL A 102 11.04 3.85 -3.01
CA VAL A 102 11.10 2.60 -2.26
C VAL A 102 10.05 2.64 -1.15
N GLY A 103 9.35 1.53 -0.95
CA GLY A 103 8.38 1.40 0.12
C GLY A 103 8.46 0.04 0.81
N GLY A 104 8.03 0.01 2.06
CA GLY A 104 7.98 -1.21 2.87
C GLY A 104 6.81 -1.15 3.85
N LYS A 105 6.65 -2.24 4.60
CA LYS A 105 5.61 -2.38 5.61
C LYS A 105 6.22 -2.94 6.88
N ILE A 106 5.88 -2.31 8.00
CA ILE A 106 6.10 -2.82 9.34
C ILE A 106 4.72 -3.18 9.89
N VAL A 107 4.59 -4.36 10.49
CA VAL A 107 3.36 -4.92 11.07
C VAL A 107 3.61 -5.18 12.53
#